data_AF-A0A9D4MS11-F1
#
_entry.id   AF-A0A9D4MS11-F1
#
_cell.length_a   1.000
_cell.length_b   1.000
_cell.length_c   1.000
_cell.angle_alpha   90.00
_cell.angle_beta   90.00
_cell.angle_gamma   90.00
#
_symmetry.space_group_name_H-M   'P 1'
#
loop_
_entity.id
_entity.type
_entity.pdbx_description
1 polymer ?
#
loop_
_entity_poly.entity_id
_entity_poly.type
_entity_poly.pdbx_seq_one_letter_code
_entity_poly.pdbx_strand_id
1 'polypeptide(L)'
;MHCENNMVDSHNVIVTKREVKLINGLQILIKFELLKMHFSLEREPMQSVTMECRSPAMTMVQKQYPYAEYRWKHNSETFRLQPVRMIYTREELTINNLVPKDSGAYTCAMEPKSGQHVVVVIYALTVGSLTQEVFENDDMVLDGYTKEFGKLFPKSIRYWYNPNGQRVYDKHALESRETVPRAGKAMAGNWTCIVEDKDVPRKWTTVRVHVVIKPVPPISVRARIYVKTHRNESIAIATCAIFVFVMMTYCVLKLLKRKQKRVQEEMENMKSVLGLKNKDTKDFDENIDDVTPLIANNKTNKCNT
;
A
#
# COMPACT_ATOMS: atom_id res chain seq x y z
N MET A 1 -55.49 32.23 -7.10
CA MET A 1 -54.53 31.14 -6.82
C MET A 1 -53.45 31.17 -7.89
N HIS A 2 -52.37 31.89 -7.64
CA HIS A 2 -51.11 31.82 -8.37
C HIS A 2 -50.02 32.23 -7.38
N CYS A 3 -49.11 31.29 -7.09
CA CYS A 3 -47.98 31.51 -6.20
C CYS A 3 -46.83 32.04 -7.06
N GLU A 4 -46.32 33.23 -6.72
CA GLU A 4 -45.07 33.75 -7.26
C GLU A 4 -43.98 33.61 -6.19
N ASN A 5 -42.93 32.86 -6.56
CA ASN A 5 -41.77 32.57 -5.74
C ASN A 5 -40.88 33.80 -5.64
N ASN A 6 -40.62 34.28 -4.42
CA ASN A 6 -39.48 35.15 -4.15
C ASN A 6 -38.41 34.34 -3.39
N MET A 7 -37.37 33.97 -4.14
CA MET A 7 -36.08 33.53 -3.62
C MET A 7 -35.47 34.66 -2.80
N VAL A 8 -35.23 34.41 -1.52
CA VAL A 8 -34.36 35.23 -0.68
C VAL A 8 -32.98 34.59 -0.71
N ASP A 9 -32.02 35.34 -1.26
CA ASP A 9 -30.61 34.98 -1.34
C ASP A 9 -30.04 34.65 0.04
N SER A 10 -29.52 33.43 0.17
CA SER A 10 -28.75 32.99 1.32
C SER A 10 -27.41 33.71 1.33
N HIS A 11 -27.22 34.63 2.27
CA HIS A 11 -25.91 35.19 2.58
C HIS A 11 -24.91 34.07 2.88
N ASN A 12 -23.89 33.96 2.02
CA ASN A 12 -22.68 33.20 2.27
C ASN A 12 -21.96 33.77 3.49
N VAL A 13 -22.22 33.18 4.67
CA VAL A 13 -21.38 33.38 5.85
C VAL A 13 -20.08 32.64 5.59
N ILE A 14 -19.08 33.35 5.08
CA ILE A 14 -17.69 32.88 5.06
C ILE A 14 -17.23 32.82 6.53
N VAL A 15 -17.45 31.68 7.17
CA VAL A 15 -16.83 31.37 8.47
C VAL A 15 -15.35 31.17 8.19
N THR A 16 -14.58 32.26 8.23
CA THR A 16 -13.14 32.20 8.31
C THR A 16 -12.79 31.48 9.60
N LYS A 17 -12.40 30.20 9.47
CA LYS A 17 -11.94 29.36 10.58
C LYS A 17 -10.64 29.97 11.12
N ARG A 18 -10.75 30.93 12.04
CA ARG A 18 -9.59 31.43 12.79
C ARG A 18 -8.97 30.24 13.51
N GLU A 19 -7.79 29.82 13.09
CA GLU A 19 -6.97 28.86 13.83
C GLU A 19 -6.63 29.48 15.19
N VAL A 20 -7.37 29.07 16.23
CA VAL A 20 -7.02 29.42 17.60
C VAL A 20 -5.77 28.64 17.96
N LYS A 21 -4.62 29.30 17.87
CA LYS A 21 -3.32 28.76 18.31
C LYS A 21 -3.32 28.64 19.83
N LEU A 22 -2.79 27.52 20.32
CA LEU A 22 -2.54 27.32 21.74
C LEU A 22 -1.75 28.50 22.30
N ILE A 23 -2.17 29.02 23.46
CA ILE A 23 -1.46 30.09 24.17
C ILE A 23 -0.01 29.66 24.40
N ASN A 24 0.96 30.53 24.07
CA ASN A 24 2.39 30.20 24.11
C ASN A 24 2.84 29.60 25.46
N GLY A 25 2.33 30.12 26.58
CA GLY A 25 2.64 29.59 27.91
C GLY A 25 2.22 28.13 28.09
N LEU A 26 1.07 27.73 27.56
CA LEU A 26 0.60 26.35 27.61
C LEU A 26 1.48 25.42 26.76
N GLN A 27 1.93 25.88 25.59
CA GLN A 27 2.84 25.11 24.73
C GLN A 27 4.18 24.82 25.43
N ILE A 28 4.72 25.80 26.16
CA ILE A 28 5.97 25.65 26.92
C ILE A 28 5.80 24.60 28.02
N LEU A 29 4.69 24.66 28.77
CA LEU A 29 4.40 23.70 29.83
C LEU A 29 4.25 22.27 29.28
N ILE A 30 3.53 22.08 28.17
CA ILE A 30 3.37 20.77 27.54
C ILE A 30 4.72 20.21 27.10
N LYS A 31 5.55 21.04 26.44
CA LYS A 31 6.90 20.62 26.04
C LYS A 31 7.73 20.20 27.25
N PHE A 32 7.69 20.97 28.34
CA PHE A 32 8.41 20.66 29.56
C PHE A 32 7.95 19.33 30.19
N GLU A 33 6.65 19.05 30.20
CA GLU A 33 6.11 17.78 30.70
C GLU A 33 6.49 16.59 29.81
N LEU A 34 6.42 16.75 28.48
CA LEU A 34 6.87 15.72 27.53
C LEU A 34 8.38 15.42 27.65
N LEU A 35 9.19 16.42 28.01
CA LEU A 35 10.63 16.23 28.26
C LEU A 35 10.93 15.42 29.53
N LYS A 36 9.98 15.30 30.46
CA LYS A 36 10.11 14.44 31.64
C LYS A 36 9.60 13.04 31.42
N MET A 37 8.66 12.85 30.50
CA MET A 37 8.05 11.54 30.25
C MET A 37 9.01 10.62 29.51
N HIS A 38 9.19 9.40 30.02
CA HIS A 38 9.99 8.36 29.38
C HIS A 38 9.24 7.03 29.48
N PHE A 39 8.48 6.70 28.44
CA PHE A 39 7.75 5.44 28.38
C PHE A 39 8.26 4.59 27.22
N SER A 40 9.07 3.59 27.54
CA SER A 40 9.53 2.55 26.63
C SER A 40 9.11 1.20 27.18
N LEU A 41 8.04 0.63 26.63
CA LEU A 41 7.39 -0.59 27.10
C LEU A 41 7.79 -1.75 26.21
N GLU A 42 8.19 -2.87 26.81
CA GLU A 42 8.43 -4.13 26.11
C GLU A 42 7.46 -5.20 26.60
N ARG A 43 6.84 -5.91 25.67
CA ARG A 43 5.88 -6.98 25.95
C ARG A 43 6.10 -8.15 25.01
N GLU A 44 5.70 -9.32 25.45
CA GLU A 44 5.63 -10.50 24.59
C GLU A 44 4.26 -10.57 23.90
N PRO A 45 4.14 -11.28 22.75
CA PRO A 45 2.86 -11.56 22.13
C PRO A 45 1.86 -12.17 23.11
N MET A 46 0.57 -11.94 22.87
CA MET A 46 -0.56 -12.39 23.70
C MET A 46 -0.69 -11.73 25.08
N GLN A 47 0.30 -10.95 25.53
CA GLN A 47 0.17 -10.15 26.75
C GLN A 47 -0.80 -8.97 26.55
N SER A 48 -1.10 -8.26 27.65
CA SER A 48 -1.82 -6.99 27.63
C SER A 48 -0.91 -5.82 27.98
N VAL A 49 -1.31 -4.63 27.54
CA VAL A 49 -0.72 -3.37 27.98
C VAL A 49 -1.83 -2.33 28.17
N THR A 50 -1.73 -1.54 29.22
CA THR A 50 -2.55 -0.34 29.42
C THR A 50 -1.63 0.86 29.36
N MET A 51 -2.02 1.85 28.56
CA MET A 51 -1.32 3.12 28.41
C MET A 51 -2.24 4.25 28.87
N GLU A 52 -1.76 5.06 29.80
CA GLU A 52 -2.50 6.17 30.38
C GLU A 52 -2.25 7.46 29.58
N CYS A 53 -3.32 8.12 29.16
CA CYS A 53 -3.26 9.47 28.62
C CYS A 53 -3.21 10.54 29.73
N ARG A 54 -3.55 10.17 30.97
CA ARG A 54 -3.63 11.10 32.09
C ARG A 54 -2.27 11.70 32.40
N SER A 55 -2.15 13.01 32.24
CA SER A 55 -0.92 13.75 32.54
C SER A 55 -1.18 15.15 33.09
N PRO A 56 -0.17 15.78 33.72
CA PRO A 56 -0.27 17.20 34.10
C PRO A 56 -0.55 18.09 32.90
N ALA A 57 0.10 17.83 31.76
CA ALA A 57 -0.12 18.56 30.51
C ALA A 57 -1.58 18.45 30.02
N MET A 58 -2.15 17.23 30.06
CA MET A 58 -3.57 17.00 29.74
C MET A 58 -4.49 17.82 30.64
N THR A 59 -4.25 17.83 31.96
CA THR A 59 -5.06 18.59 32.93
C THR A 59 -5.04 20.09 32.61
N MET A 60 -3.88 20.63 32.24
CA MET A 60 -3.73 22.03 31.86
C MET A 60 -4.49 22.36 30.56
N VAL A 61 -4.38 21.50 29.54
CA VAL A 61 -5.10 21.67 28.27
C VAL A 61 -6.61 21.59 28.50
N GLN A 62 -7.09 20.62 29.29
CA GLN A 62 -8.51 20.45 29.58
C GLN A 62 -9.10 21.65 30.33
N LYS A 63 -8.34 22.25 31.27
CA LYS A 63 -8.76 23.46 31.98
C LYS A 63 -8.93 24.65 31.03
N GLN A 64 -8.04 24.79 30.05
CA GLN A 64 -8.08 25.87 29.07
C GLN A 64 -9.10 25.60 27.95
N TYR A 65 -9.31 24.34 27.57
CA TYR A 65 -10.19 23.90 26.49
C TYR A 65 -11.08 22.73 26.96
N PRO A 66 -12.16 23.00 27.72
CA PRO A 66 -13.01 21.96 28.31
C PRO A 66 -13.70 21.03 27.30
N TYR A 67 -13.80 21.46 26.05
CA TYR A 67 -14.43 20.71 24.95
C TYR A 67 -13.41 20.07 24.00
N ALA A 68 -12.14 20.00 24.37
CA ALA A 68 -11.13 19.31 23.57
C ALA A 68 -11.41 17.80 23.52
N GLU A 69 -11.31 17.20 22.33
CA GLU A 69 -11.48 15.76 22.15
C GLU A 69 -10.16 15.02 22.37
N TYR A 70 -10.24 13.80 22.87
CA TYR A 70 -9.07 12.93 23.06
C TYR A 70 -8.92 12.02 21.86
N ARG A 71 -7.70 11.94 21.32
CA ARG A 71 -7.40 11.04 20.22
C ARG A 71 -6.06 10.36 20.43
N TRP A 72 -6.07 9.04 20.30
CA TRP A 72 -4.84 8.28 20.13
C TRP A 72 -4.39 8.31 18.67
N LYS A 73 -3.09 8.19 18.46
CA LYS A 73 -2.48 7.85 17.18
C LYS A 73 -1.49 6.71 17.39
N HIS A 74 -1.37 5.85 16.40
CA HIS A 74 -0.36 4.80 16.34
C HIS A 74 0.48 5.06 15.09
N ASN A 75 1.80 5.17 15.26
CA ASN A 75 2.77 5.35 14.18
C ASN A 75 2.48 6.54 13.25
N SER A 76 2.09 7.70 13.82
CA SER A 76 1.64 8.91 13.09
C SER A 76 0.33 8.78 12.31
N GLU A 77 -0.33 7.62 12.34
CA GLU A 77 -1.58 7.37 11.64
C GLU A 77 -2.80 7.51 12.55
N THR A 78 -3.97 7.63 11.92
CA THR A 78 -5.24 7.63 12.66
C THR A 78 -5.41 6.30 13.36
N PHE A 79 -5.60 6.33 14.68
CA PHE A 79 -5.74 5.12 15.47
C PHE A 79 -7.00 4.35 15.08
N ARG A 80 -6.82 3.09 14.69
CA ARG A 80 -7.92 2.18 14.32
C ARG A 80 -8.20 1.25 15.47
N LEU A 81 -9.30 1.51 16.17
CA LEU A 81 -9.77 0.64 17.24
C LEU A 81 -10.11 -0.75 16.68
N GLN A 82 -9.67 -1.78 17.39
CA GLN A 82 -10.04 -3.16 17.14
C GLN A 82 -10.89 -3.64 18.32
N PRO A 83 -12.23 -3.54 18.24
CA PRO A 83 -13.12 -3.68 19.41
C PRO A 83 -12.98 -5.01 20.17
N VAL A 84 -12.54 -6.06 19.49
CA VAL A 84 -12.35 -7.40 20.08
C VAL A 84 -11.20 -7.43 21.10
N ARG A 85 -10.18 -6.59 20.93
CA ARG A 85 -8.95 -6.66 21.76
C ARG A 85 -8.53 -5.32 22.36
N MET A 86 -9.11 -4.21 21.91
CA MET A 86 -8.79 -2.87 22.38
C MET A 86 -9.94 -2.28 23.17
N ILE A 87 -9.64 -1.84 24.39
CA ILE A 87 -10.57 -1.10 25.24
C ILE A 87 -10.04 0.33 25.29
N TYR A 88 -10.89 1.27 24.91
CA TYR A 88 -10.57 2.68 24.87
C TYR A 88 -11.50 3.44 25.79
N THR A 89 -10.92 4.11 26.78
CA THR A 89 -11.61 5.05 27.64
C THR A 89 -11.03 6.46 27.41
N ARG A 90 -11.64 7.48 28.02
CA ARG A 90 -11.12 8.85 27.93
C ARG A 90 -9.66 8.95 28.41
N GLU A 91 -9.29 8.17 29.41
CA GLU A 91 -8.01 8.29 30.10
C GLU A 91 -7.02 7.19 29.73
N GLU A 92 -7.47 6.08 29.17
CA GLU A 92 -6.64 4.90 29.00
C GLU A 92 -6.90 4.19 27.68
N LEU A 93 -5.85 3.58 27.14
CA LEU A 93 -5.91 2.62 26.05
C LEU A 93 -5.35 1.28 26.55
N THR A 94 -6.21 0.27 26.64
CA THR A 94 -5.80 -1.10 26.92
C THR A 94 -5.83 -1.91 25.63
N ILE A 95 -4.73 -2.60 25.35
CA ILE A 95 -4.61 -3.55 24.23
C ILE A 95 -4.36 -4.92 24.83
N ASN A 96 -5.30 -5.83 24.65
CA ASN A 96 -5.19 -7.23 24.99
C ASN A 96 -4.68 -8.03 23.79
N ASN A 97 -4.15 -9.22 24.05
CA ASN A 97 -3.68 -10.14 23.02
C ASN A 97 -2.73 -9.47 22.02
N LEU A 98 -1.69 -8.82 22.54
CA LEU A 98 -0.73 -8.07 21.75
C LEU A 98 -0.12 -8.91 20.62
N VAL A 99 0.06 -8.28 19.45
CA VAL A 99 0.75 -8.87 18.30
C VAL A 99 1.93 -8.00 17.87
N PRO A 100 2.95 -8.53 17.18
CA PRO A 100 4.13 -7.72 16.81
C PRO A 100 3.83 -6.45 16.01
N LYS A 101 2.72 -6.46 15.24
CA LYS A 101 2.23 -5.28 14.49
C LYS A 101 1.75 -4.13 15.38
N ASP A 102 1.49 -4.39 16.65
CA ASP A 102 1.16 -3.35 17.62
C ASP A 102 2.39 -2.55 18.05
N SER A 103 3.60 -2.94 17.67
CA SER A 103 4.81 -2.20 18.01
C SER A 103 4.81 -0.79 17.39
N GLY A 104 5.54 0.12 18.02
CA GLY A 104 5.81 1.46 17.52
C GLY A 104 5.45 2.56 18.51
N ALA A 105 5.10 3.74 17.98
CA ALA A 105 4.83 4.94 18.74
C ALA A 105 3.31 5.12 18.97
N TYR A 106 2.89 5.22 20.23
CA TYR A 106 1.53 5.59 20.60
C TYR A 106 1.54 6.99 21.18
N THR A 107 0.75 7.89 20.61
CA THR A 107 0.59 9.25 21.15
C THR A 107 -0.84 9.47 21.58
N CYS A 108 -1.01 9.99 22.79
CA CYS A 108 -2.28 10.57 23.18
C CYS A 108 -2.22 12.08 22.91
N ALA A 109 -3.21 12.56 22.17
CA ALA A 109 -3.35 13.96 21.83
C ALA A 109 -4.72 14.50 22.22
N MET A 110 -4.77 15.80 22.48
CA MET A 110 -6.00 16.56 22.63
C MET A 110 -6.20 17.44 21.40
N GLU A 111 -7.44 17.47 20.90
CA GLU A 111 -7.89 18.29 19.78
C GLU A 111 -8.86 19.36 20.30
N PRO A 112 -8.37 20.55 20.70
CA PRO A 112 -9.22 21.72 20.78
C PRO A 112 -9.94 21.95 19.44
N LYS A 113 -11.18 22.44 19.47
CA LYS A 113 -12.04 22.73 18.29
C LYS A 113 -11.38 23.59 17.19
N SER A 114 -10.21 24.18 17.47
CA SER A 114 -9.37 24.87 16.50
C SER A 114 -8.68 23.98 15.48
N GLY A 115 -8.77 22.64 15.61
CA GLY A 115 -8.12 21.69 14.70
C GLY A 115 -6.63 21.48 15.00
N GLN A 116 -6.13 22.04 16.10
CA GLN A 116 -4.76 21.86 16.54
C GLN A 116 -4.64 20.53 17.30
N HIS A 117 -3.69 19.67 16.95
CA HIS A 117 -3.41 18.45 17.71
C HIS A 117 -2.30 18.71 18.72
N VAL A 118 -2.59 18.54 20.00
CA VAL A 118 -1.64 18.72 21.09
C VAL A 118 -1.30 17.36 21.67
N VAL A 119 -0.11 16.83 21.37
CA VAL A 119 0.37 15.60 22.01
C VAL A 119 0.66 15.90 23.47
N VAL A 120 0.10 15.09 24.38
CA VAL A 120 0.26 15.23 25.82
C VAL A 120 0.98 14.05 26.47
N VAL A 121 1.03 12.90 25.78
CA VAL A 121 1.79 11.70 26.19
C VAL A 121 2.28 10.95 24.94
N ILE A 122 3.46 10.34 25.03
CA ILE A 122 4.00 9.43 24.02
C ILE A 122 4.59 8.16 24.67
N TYR A 123 4.24 7.01 24.11
CA TYR A 123 4.77 5.69 24.45
C TYR A 123 5.51 5.12 23.25
N ALA A 124 6.65 4.46 23.51
CA ALA A 124 7.17 3.44 22.62
C ALA A 124 6.74 2.07 23.15
N LEU A 125 6.11 1.25 22.31
CA LEU A 125 5.74 -0.11 22.64
C LEU A 125 6.46 -1.06 21.70
N THR A 126 7.19 -2.02 22.23
CA THR A 126 7.79 -3.12 21.48
C THR A 126 7.10 -4.43 21.86
N VAL A 127 6.57 -5.16 20.88
CA VAL A 127 5.90 -6.45 21.08
C VAL A 127 6.62 -7.53 20.28
N GLY A 128 7.33 -8.44 20.96
CA GLY A 128 8.09 -9.51 20.29
C GLY A 128 8.91 -8.98 19.09
N SER A 129 8.96 -9.76 18.00
CA SER A 129 9.61 -9.36 16.74
C SER A 129 8.65 -9.49 15.55
N LEU A 130 8.59 -8.47 14.70
CA LEU A 130 7.85 -8.51 13.43
C LEU A 130 8.67 -9.32 12.41
N THR A 131 8.12 -10.41 11.90
CA THR A 131 8.80 -11.17 10.83
C THR A 131 8.68 -10.45 9.49
N GLN A 132 9.83 -10.25 8.83
CA GLN A 132 9.90 -9.71 7.48
C GLN A 132 10.69 -10.67 6.59
N GLU A 133 10.09 -11.09 5.49
CA GLU A 133 10.75 -11.93 4.50
C GLU A 133 11.24 -11.07 3.35
N VAL A 134 12.52 -11.24 2.97
CA VAL A 134 13.15 -10.49 1.88
C VAL A 134 13.90 -11.48 1.00
N PHE A 135 13.80 -11.33 -0.32
CA PHE A 135 14.60 -12.14 -1.23
C PHE A 135 16.03 -11.61 -1.31
N GLU A 136 16.99 -12.51 -1.49
CA GLU A 136 18.39 -12.15 -1.67
C GLU A 136 18.56 -11.19 -2.86
N ASN A 137 19.40 -10.16 -2.68
CA ASN A 137 19.61 -9.04 -3.60
C ASN A 137 18.45 -8.05 -3.79
N ASP A 138 17.26 -8.29 -3.24
CA ASP A 138 16.20 -7.27 -3.20
C ASP A 138 16.50 -6.24 -2.10
N ASP A 139 15.82 -5.10 -2.15
CA ASP A 139 15.95 -4.05 -1.12
C ASP A 139 15.10 -4.40 0.11
N MET A 140 15.71 -4.33 1.29
CA MET A 140 15.03 -4.48 2.57
C MET A 140 14.58 -3.11 3.08
N VAL A 141 13.29 -2.97 3.35
CA VAL A 141 12.72 -1.73 3.91
C VAL A 141 12.37 -1.96 5.37
N LEU A 142 13.05 -1.26 6.28
CA LEU A 142 12.78 -1.29 7.71
C LEU A 142 12.03 -0.01 8.12
N ASP A 143 10.90 -0.14 8.81
CA ASP A 143 10.20 1.02 9.37
C ASP A 143 10.38 1.03 10.89
N GLY A 144 11.01 2.09 11.40
CA GLY A 144 11.30 2.23 12.82
C GLY A 144 10.15 2.82 13.63
N TYR A 145 9.08 3.29 12.99
CA TYR A 145 7.96 4.00 13.62
C TYR A 145 8.38 5.18 14.51
N THR A 146 9.37 5.96 14.08
CA THR A 146 10.05 6.97 14.91
C THR A 146 9.56 8.40 14.67
N LYS A 147 8.73 8.63 13.65
CA LYS A 147 8.36 9.96 13.15
C LYS A 147 7.77 10.89 14.22
N GLU A 148 6.92 10.38 15.12
CA GLU A 148 6.37 11.20 16.21
C GLU A 148 7.44 11.67 17.21
N PHE A 149 8.43 10.82 17.53
CA PHE A 149 9.55 11.24 18.38
C PHE A 149 10.35 12.38 17.72
N GLY A 150 10.62 12.29 16.42
CA GLY A 150 11.31 13.36 15.69
C GLY A 150 10.54 14.69 15.63
N LYS A 151 9.20 14.67 15.71
CA LYS A 151 8.38 15.89 15.79
C LYS A 151 8.42 16.51 17.18
N LEU A 152 8.37 15.68 18.23
CA LEU A 152 8.31 16.14 19.62
C LEU A 152 9.68 16.51 20.19
N PHE A 153 10.72 15.81 19.74
CA PHE A 153 12.09 15.95 20.21
C PHE A 153 12.99 16.24 18.99
N PRO A 154 13.19 17.52 18.61
CA PRO A 154 13.89 17.90 17.38
C PRO A 154 15.38 17.53 17.31
N LYS A 155 15.98 17.10 18.42
CA LYS A 155 17.35 16.58 18.44
C LYS A 155 17.41 15.05 18.59
N SER A 156 16.25 14.38 18.53
CA SER A 156 16.21 12.94 18.60
C SER A 156 16.72 12.32 17.30
N ILE A 157 17.56 11.30 17.48
CA ILE A 157 18.07 10.49 16.39
C ILE A 157 17.50 9.09 16.51
N ARG A 158 17.36 8.42 15.38
CA ARG A 158 17.11 6.98 15.32
C ARG A 158 18.34 6.26 14.85
N TYR A 159 18.50 5.02 15.28
CA TYR A 159 19.48 4.09 14.76
C TYR A 159 18.94 2.66 14.89
N TRP A 160 19.62 1.72 14.23
CA TRP A 160 19.30 0.30 14.31
C TRP A 160 20.46 -0.47 14.92
N TYR A 161 20.14 -1.46 15.76
CA TYR A 161 21.06 -2.57 16.00
C TYR A 161 20.79 -3.66 14.97
N ASN A 162 21.83 -4.02 14.21
CA ASN A 162 21.77 -5.15 13.27
C ASN A 162 21.86 -6.49 14.02
N PRO A 163 21.70 -7.64 13.33
CA PRO A 163 21.78 -8.96 13.95
C PRO A 163 23.13 -9.27 14.61
N ASN A 164 24.19 -8.57 14.24
CA ASN A 164 25.52 -8.69 14.84
C ASN A 164 25.69 -7.79 16.08
N GLY A 165 24.64 -7.07 16.50
CA GLY A 165 24.68 -6.15 17.64
C GLY A 165 25.34 -4.81 17.34
N GLN A 166 25.62 -4.48 16.08
CA GLN A 166 26.25 -3.21 15.70
C GLN A 166 25.20 -2.13 15.47
N ARG A 167 25.49 -0.92 15.98
CA ARG A 167 24.72 0.29 15.70
C ARG A 167 24.99 0.76 14.27
N VAL A 168 23.93 0.91 13.49
CA VAL A 168 23.97 1.29 12.08
C VAL A 168 22.81 2.25 11.74
N TYR A 169 22.94 2.96 10.62
CA TYR A 169 21.89 3.82 10.04
C TYR A 169 21.37 4.92 10.99
N ASP A 170 22.30 5.62 11.62
CA ASP A 170 22.03 6.85 12.38
C ASP A 170 21.39 7.92 11.49
N LYS A 171 20.17 8.31 11.81
CA LYS A 171 19.40 9.35 11.10
C LYS A 171 18.57 10.17 12.06
N HIS A 172 18.03 11.28 11.58
CA HIS A 172 17.05 12.04 12.36
C HIS A 172 15.78 11.20 12.59
N ALA A 173 15.17 11.27 13.77
CA ALA A 173 13.99 10.44 14.09
C ALA A 173 12.73 10.77 13.24
N LEU A 174 12.72 11.90 12.51
CA LEU A 174 11.66 12.16 11.51
C LEU A 174 11.70 11.17 10.34
N GLU A 175 12.87 10.64 10.02
CA GLU A 175 13.09 9.77 8.86
C GLU A 175 12.81 8.31 9.19
N SER A 176 11.58 7.95 9.57
CA SER A 176 11.23 6.62 10.13
C SER A 176 11.70 5.40 9.33
N ARG A 177 11.71 5.50 8.00
CA ARG A 177 11.99 4.39 7.08
C ARG A 177 13.45 4.32 6.69
N GLU A 178 14.01 3.12 6.68
CA GLU A 178 15.34 2.79 6.18
C GLU A 178 15.23 1.84 5.00
N THR A 179 16.02 2.07 3.95
CA THR A 179 16.13 1.14 2.81
C THR A 179 17.55 0.62 2.76
N VAL A 180 17.70 -0.68 3.03
CA VAL A 180 18.98 -1.38 2.99
C VAL A 180 19.06 -2.10 1.65
N PRO A 181 19.90 -1.62 0.72
CA PRO A 181 19.94 -2.19 -0.62
C PRO A 181 20.64 -3.55 -0.62
N ARG A 182 20.23 -4.43 -1.53
CA ARG A 182 20.86 -5.74 -1.78
C ARG A 182 20.97 -6.60 -0.51
N ALA A 183 19.83 -7.11 -0.06
CA ALA A 183 19.77 -7.98 1.12
C ALA A 183 20.62 -9.25 0.94
N GLY A 184 21.53 -9.50 1.88
CA GLY A 184 22.41 -10.67 1.90
C GLY A 184 22.15 -11.57 3.11
N LYS A 185 22.55 -12.84 3.04
CA LYS A 185 22.29 -13.84 4.11
C LYS A 185 22.79 -13.43 5.50
N ALA A 186 23.91 -12.70 5.58
CA ALA A 186 24.45 -12.19 6.84
C ALA A 186 23.58 -11.11 7.51
N MET A 187 22.58 -10.56 6.80
CA MET A 187 21.63 -9.59 7.32
C MET A 187 20.39 -10.25 7.96
N ALA A 188 20.28 -11.57 7.90
CA ALA A 188 19.20 -12.32 8.54
C ALA A 188 19.34 -12.26 10.08
N GLY A 189 18.21 -12.20 10.77
CA GLY A 189 18.14 -12.16 12.23
C GLY A 189 17.41 -10.93 12.76
N ASN A 190 17.66 -10.59 14.03
CA ASN A 190 16.92 -9.55 14.73
C ASN A 190 17.53 -8.17 14.52
N TRP A 191 16.70 -7.25 14.02
CA TRP A 191 16.98 -5.83 13.89
C TRP A 191 16.18 -5.08 14.94
N THR A 192 16.80 -4.17 15.69
CA THR A 192 16.12 -3.39 16.73
C THR A 192 16.25 -1.90 16.43
N CYS A 193 15.13 -1.19 16.34
CA CYS A 193 15.14 0.27 16.19
C CYS A 193 15.13 0.96 17.54
N ILE A 194 16.05 1.90 17.74
CA ILE A 194 16.15 2.74 18.93
C ILE A 194 16.06 4.20 18.52
N VAL A 195 15.27 4.97 19.28
CA VAL A 195 15.32 6.43 19.26
C VAL A 195 16.08 6.90 20.49
N GLU A 196 17.02 7.83 20.31
CA GLU A 196 17.79 8.46 21.37
C GLU A 196 17.57 9.98 21.30
N ASP A 197 17.13 10.58 22.40
CA ASP A 197 17.11 12.04 22.55
C ASP A 197 18.52 12.52 22.92
N LYS A 198 19.03 13.53 22.22
CA LYS A 198 20.36 14.11 22.48
C LYS A 198 20.34 15.19 23.55
N ASP A 199 19.20 15.80 23.81
CA ASP A 199 19.07 16.83 24.86
C ASP A 199 18.93 16.21 26.25
N VAL A 200 18.31 15.03 26.33
CA VAL A 200 18.07 14.31 27.58
C VAL A 200 18.44 12.84 27.35
N PRO A 201 19.21 12.17 28.25
CA PRO A 201 19.70 10.81 28.03
C PRO A 201 18.58 9.76 28.13
N ARG A 202 17.66 9.77 27.17
CA ARG A 202 16.51 8.86 27.07
C ARG A 202 16.58 8.07 25.77
N LYS A 203 16.19 6.80 25.86
CA LYS A 203 16.16 5.88 24.72
C LYS A 203 14.82 5.16 24.67
N TRP A 204 14.29 4.98 23.47
CA TRP A 204 13.05 4.25 23.24
C TRP A 204 13.30 3.13 22.25
N THR A 205 12.92 1.91 22.63
CA THR A 205 12.82 0.78 21.69
C THR A 205 11.45 0.82 21.05
N THR A 206 11.39 1.08 19.74
CA THR A 206 10.11 1.24 19.03
C THR A 206 9.66 -0.03 18.33
N VAL A 207 10.59 -0.83 17.81
CA VAL A 207 10.26 -2.07 17.10
C VAL A 207 11.46 -3.01 17.04
N ARG A 208 11.16 -4.30 17.02
CA ARG A 208 12.09 -5.36 16.63
C ARG A 208 11.57 -6.05 15.38
N VAL A 209 12.45 -6.31 14.42
CA VAL A 209 12.14 -6.97 13.15
C VAL A 209 13.01 -8.21 13.03
N HIS A 210 12.41 -9.38 12.87
CA HIS A 210 13.12 -10.60 12.54
C HIS A 210 13.15 -10.77 11.02
N VAL A 211 14.31 -10.51 10.42
CA VAL A 211 14.50 -10.57 8.97
C VAL A 211 14.89 -11.98 8.56
N VAL A 212 14.13 -12.54 7.62
CA VAL A 212 14.39 -13.84 7.00
C VAL A 212 14.75 -13.62 5.53
N ILE A 213 15.99 -13.97 5.17
CA ILE A 213 16.46 -13.86 3.79
C ILE A 213 16.15 -15.15 3.04
N LYS A 214 15.32 -15.04 1.99
CA LYS A 214 14.95 -16.14 1.09
C LYS A 214 15.82 -16.13 -0.16
N PRO A 215 16.14 -17.30 -0.74
CA PRO A 215 16.83 -17.35 -2.02
C PRO A 215 15.98 -16.70 -3.12
N VAL A 216 16.64 -16.17 -4.16
CA VAL A 216 15.95 -15.59 -5.31
C VAL A 216 15.02 -16.65 -5.94
N PRO A 217 13.72 -16.39 -6.06
CA PRO A 217 12.80 -17.35 -6.62
C PRO A 217 13.08 -17.55 -8.12
N PRO A 218 12.87 -18.76 -8.67
CA PRO A 218 13.00 -19.01 -10.10
C PRO A 218 12.16 -18.03 -10.94
N ILE A 219 12.60 -17.75 -12.17
CA ILE A 219 11.95 -16.78 -13.07
C ILE A 219 10.46 -17.09 -13.26
N SER A 220 10.09 -18.37 -13.38
CA SER A 220 8.69 -18.81 -13.50
C SER A 220 7.82 -18.39 -12.31
N VAL A 221 8.38 -18.46 -11.09
CA VAL A 221 7.72 -18.03 -9.86
C VAL A 221 7.65 -16.50 -9.80
N ARG A 222 8.72 -15.78 -10.16
CA ARG A 222 8.70 -14.30 -10.24
C ARG A 222 7.65 -13.79 -11.20
N ALA A 223 7.53 -14.40 -12.38
CA ALA A 223 6.49 -14.06 -13.36
C ALA A 223 5.08 -14.26 -12.77
N ARG A 224 4.84 -15.38 -12.08
CA ARG A 224 3.55 -15.64 -11.41
C ARG A 224 3.25 -14.63 -10.29
N ILE A 225 4.24 -14.28 -9.47
CA ILE A 225 4.11 -13.26 -8.43
C ILE A 225 3.78 -11.91 -9.07
N TYR A 226 4.53 -11.50 -10.09
CA TYR A 226 4.30 -10.22 -10.79
C TYR A 226 2.88 -10.14 -11.37
N VAL A 227 2.42 -11.17 -12.08
CA VAL A 227 1.06 -11.24 -12.62
C VAL A 227 -0.01 -11.14 -11.53
N LYS A 228 0.23 -11.75 -10.38
CA LYS A 228 -0.70 -11.69 -9.24
C LYS A 228 -0.75 -10.31 -8.61
N THR A 229 0.41 -9.67 -8.42
CA THR A 229 0.53 -8.37 -7.75
C THR A 229 0.07 -7.22 -8.66
N HIS A 230 0.41 -7.27 -9.94
CA HIS A 230 0.11 -6.24 -10.94
C HIS A 230 -0.92 -6.73 -11.95
N ARG A 231 -2.06 -7.24 -11.46
CA ARG A 231 -3.08 -7.89 -12.28
C ARG A 231 -3.53 -7.04 -13.46
N ASN A 232 -3.80 -5.76 -13.24
CA ASN A 232 -4.32 -4.86 -14.27
C ASN A 232 -3.25 -4.53 -15.33
N GLU A 233 -2.02 -4.23 -14.91
CA GLU A 233 -0.90 -3.97 -15.82
C GLU A 233 -0.55 -5.21 -16.64
N SER A 234 -0.60 -6.39 -16.02
CA SER A 234 -0.33 -7.67 -16.69
C SER A 234 -1.38 -7.99 -17.76
N ILE A 235 -2.66 -7.68 -17.51
CA ILE A 235 -3.73 -7.81 -18.52
C ILE A 235 -3.50 -6.84 -19.68
N ALA A 236 -3.11 -5.59 -19.40
CA ALA A 236 -2.79 -4.61 -20.44
C ALA A 236 -1.60 -5.07 -21.31
N ILE A 237 -0.52 -5.58 -20.70
CA ILE A 237 0.64 -6.10 -21.43
C ILE A 237 0.24 -7.29 -22.31
N ALA A 238 -0.54 -8.24 -21.78
CA ALA A 238 -0.99 -9.41 -22.52
C ALA A 238 -1.88 -9.04 -23.73
N THR A 239 -2.81 -8.09 -23.55
CA THR A 239 -3.67 -7.61 -24.64
C THR A 239 -2.87 -6.88 -25.72
N CYS A 240 -1.91 -6.04 -25.35
CA CYS A 240 -0.98 -5.41 -26.29
C CYS A 240 -0.17 -6.45 -27.08
N ALA A 241 0.37 -7.48 -26.41
CA ALA A 241 1.15 -8.53 -27.05
C ALA A 241 0.31 -9.33 -28.08
N ILE A 242 -0.94 -9.65 -27.74
CA ILE A 242 -1.88 -10.31 -28.65
C ILE A 242 -2.18 -9.42 -29.86
N PHE A 243 -2.44 -8.13 -29.64
CA PHE A 243 -2.71 -7.19 -30.73
C PHE A 243 -1.53 -7.08 -31.70
N VAL A 244 -0.30 -6.98 -31.17
CA VAL A 244 0.93 -6.97 -31.98
C VAL A 244 1.06 -8.27 -32.78
N PHE A 245 0.79 -9.42 -32.16
CA PHE A 245 0.85 -10.71 -32.84
C PHE A 245 -0.19 -10.81 -33.98
N VAL A 246 -1.43 -10.37 -33.75
CA VAL A 246 -2.50 -10.34 -34.77
C VAL A 246 -2.13 -9.38 -35.91
N MET A 247 -1.56 -8.21 -35.61
CA MET A 247 -1.11 -7.27 -36.64
C MET A 247 0.06 -7.83 -37.47
N MET A 248 1.04 -8.47 -36.82
CA MET A 248 2.16 -9.10 -37.51
C MET A 248 1.70 -10.23 -38.42
N THR A 249 0.82 -11.12 -37.93
CA THR A 249 0.24 -12.20 -38.74
C THR A 249 -0.58 -11.67 -39.91
N TYR A 250 -1.40 -10.64 -39.70
CA TYR A 250 -2.13 -9.96 -40.79
C TYR A 250 -1.19 -9.36 -41.85
N CYS A 251 -0.12 -8.70 -41.43
CA CYS A 251 0.90 -8.15 -42.33
C CYS A 251 1.56 -9.24 -43.16
N VAL A 252 1.95 -10.37 -42.55
CA VAL A 252 2.53 -11.52 -43.25
C VAL A 252 1.54 -12.09 -44.26
N LEU A 253 0.28 -12.32 -43.87
CA LEU A 253 -0.77 -12.81 -44.78
C LEU A 253 -1.01 -11.87 -45.96
N LYS A 254 -1.00 -10.55 -45.72
CA LYS A 254 -1.14 -9.54 -46.77
C LYS A 254 0.05 -9.54 -47.74
N LEU A 255 1.27 -9.73 -47.25
CA LEU A 255 2.47 -9.87 -48.08
C LEU A 255 2.42 -11.15 -48.93
N LEU A 256 1.98 -12.27 -48.36
CA LEU A 256 1.83 -13.54 -49.09
C LEU A 256 0.77 -13.41 -50.20
N LYS A 257 -0.40 -12.82 -49.90
CA LYS A 257 -1.43 -12.58 -50.92
C LYS A 257 -0.93 -11.69 -52.07
N ARG A 258 -0.11 -10.67 -51.77
CA ARG A 258 0.51 -9.82 -52.81
C ARG A 258 1.49 -10.61 -53.68
N LYS A 259 2.32 -11.47 -53.08
CA LYS A 259 3.23 -12.34 -53.85
C LYS A 259 2.46 -13.31 -54.74
N GLN A 260 1.43 -13.96 -54.22
CA GLN A 260 0.63 -14.91 -54.99
C GLN A 260 -0.06 -14.26 -56.20
N LYS A 261 -0.62 -13.05 -56.03
CA LYS A 261 -1.16 -12.27 -57.16
C LYS A 261 -0.11 -11.99 -58.24
N ARG A 262 1.10 -11.57 -57.85
CA ARG A 262 2.19 -11.30 -58.79
C ARG A 262 2.59 -12.56 -59.57
N VAL A 263 2.70 -13.70 -58.89
CA VAL A 263 2.99 -14.99 -59.54
C VAL A 263 1.87 -15.40 -60.49
N GLN A 264 0.60 -15.19 -60.12
CA GLN A 264 -0.55 -15.49 -60.98
C GLN A 264 -0.54 -14.63 -62.26
N GLU A 265 -0.24 -13.33 -62.13
CA GLU A 265 -0.10 -12.41 -63.26
C GLU A 265 1.08 -12.79 -64.18
N GLU A 266 2.22 -13.17 -63.60
CA GLU A 266 3.37 -13.69 -64.36
C GLU A 266 3.05 -15.00 -65.08
N MET A 267 2.30 -15.90 -64.44
CA MET A 267 1.83 -17.15 -65.06
C MET A 267 0.88 -16.89 -66.24
N GLU A 268 -0.10 -15.99 -66.10
CA GLU A 268 -1.02 -15.65 -67.18
C GLU A 268 -0.30 -14.95 -68.33
N ASN A 269 0.69 -14.08 -68.04
CA ASN A 269 1.55 -13.49 -69.06
C ASN A 269 2.42 -14.54 -69.77
N MET A 270 2.94 -15.56 -69.08
CA MET A 270 3.65 -16.66 -69.74
C MET A 270 2.73 -17.50 -70.64
N LYS A 271 1.49 -17.78 -70.19
CA LYS A 271 0.51 -18.51 -71.01
C LYS A 271 0.19 -17.76 -72.31
N SER A 272 0.08 -16.42 -72.25
CA SER A 272 -0.20 -15.61 -73.43
C SER A 272 0.99 -15.56 -74.41
N VAL A 273 2.23 -15.52 -73.91
CA VAL A 273 3.45 -15.59 -74.74
C VAL A 273 3.63 -16.95 -75.41
N LEU A 274 3.24 -18.05 -74.74
CA LEU A 274 3.35 -19.41 -75.29
C LEU A 274 2.22 -19.79 -76.26
N GLY A 275 1.28 -18.89 -76.56
CA GLY A 275 0.23 -19.12 -77.57
C GLY A 275 -0.80 -20.19 -77.19
N LEU A 276 -0.87 -20.57 -75.91
CA LEU A 276 -1.87 -21.53 -75.41
C LEU A 276 -3.21 -20.81 -75.23
N LYS A 277 -4.01 -20.69 -76.31
CA LYS A 277 -5.41 -20.27 -76.21
C LYS A 277 -6.19 -21.30 -75.39
N ASN A 278 -6.77 -20.86 -74.26
CA ASN A 278 -7.75 -21.64 -73.53
C ASN A 278 -8.93 -21.94 -74.48
N LYS A 279 -9.17 -23.23 -74.72
CA LYS A 279 -10.43 -23.71 -75.27
C LYS A 279 -11.50 -23.39 -74.23
N ASP A 280 -12.43 -22.51 -74.58
CA ASP A 280 -13.59 -22.20 -73.75
C ASP A 280 -14.40 -23.49 -73.52
N THR A 281 -14.51 -23.91 -72.27
CA THR A 281 -15.50 -24.91 -71.86
C THR A 281 -16.67 -24.16 -71.24
N LYS A 282 -17.59 -23.73 -72.12
CA LYS A 282 -18.98 -23.40 -71.79
C LYS A 282 -19.84 -24.41 -72.54
N ASP A 283 -20.37 -25.39 -71.81
CA ASP A 283 -21.68 -26.02 -71.98
C ASP A 283 -21.68 -27.35 -71.23
N PHE A 284 -22.37 -27.38 -70.09
CA PHE A 284 -23.12 -28.53 -69.58
C PHE A 284 -24.02 -28.00 -68.45
N ASP A 285 -25.13 -27.38 -68.85
CA ASP A 285 -26.36 -27.37 -68.05
C ASP A 285 -27.11 -28.66 -68.39
N GLU A 286 -27.19 -29.61 -67.45
CA GLU A 286 -28.28 -30.59 -67.43
C GLU A 286 -28.50 -31.09 -65.98
N ASN A 287 -29.73 -30.83 -65.50
CA ASN A 287 -30.50 -31.49 -64.44
C ASN A 287 -29.82 -32.48 -63.47
N ILE A 288 -30.12 -32.31 -62.18
CA ILE A 288 -30.77 -33.36 -61.36
C ILE A 288 -31.49 -32.65 -60.20
N ASP A 289 -32.81 -32.78 -60.24
CA ASP A 289 -33.73 -32.55 -59.13
C ASP A 289 -33.51 -33.58 -58.00
N ASP A 290 -34.01 -33.23 -56.81
CA ASP A 290 -34.43 -34.12 -55.72
C ASP A 290 -33.36 -34.60 -54.71
N VAL A 291 -33.46 -34.08 -53.49
CA VAL A 291 -33.86 -34.83 -52.28
C VAL A 291 -33.62 -33.93 -51.04
N THR A 292 -34.71 -33.64 -50.32
CA THR A 292 -34.73 -32.94 -49.03
C THR A 292 -34.61 -33.97 -47.87
N PRO A 293 -34.71 -33.60 -46.58
CA PRO A 293 -33.64 -33.74 -45.60
C PRO A 293 -33.89 -34.85 -44.57
N LEU A 294 -32.84 -35.32 -43.88
CA LEU A 294 -33.00 -36.06 -42.62
C LEU A 294 -32.27 -35.37 -41.47
N ILE A 295 -33.10 -34.73 -40.67
CA ILE A 295 -32.89 -34.34 -39.28
C ILE A 295 -32.51 -35.61 -38.47
N ALA A 296 -31.40 -35.55 -37.73
CA ALA A 296 -31.22 -36.40 -36.56
C ALA A 296 -30.65 -35.55 -35.42
N ASN A 297 -31.56 -35.15 -34.55
CA ASN A 297 -31.31 -34.76 -33.18
C ASN A 297 -30.41 -35.81 -32.49
N ASN A 298 -29.45 -35.36 -31.70
CA ASN A 298 -29.24 -36.03 -30.42
C ASN A 298 -28.77 -35.05 -29.34
N LYS A 299 -29.74 -34.62 -28.54
CA LYS A 299 -29.53 -34.19 -27.15
C LYS A 299 -29.34 -35.44 -26.31
N THR A 300 -28.30 -35.47 -25.49
CA THR A 300 -28.41 -36.08 -24.15
C THR A 300 -27.66 -35.23 -23.15
N ASN A 301 -28.45 -34.74 -22.19
CA ASN A 301 -28.05 -34.15 -20.94
C ASN A 301 -27.22 -35.13 -20.10
N LYS A 302 -26.33 -34.61 -19.26
CA LYS A 302 -26.25 -35.05 -17.86
C LYS A 302 -25.67 -33.96 -16.97
N CYS A 303 -26.42 -33.69 -15.90
CA CYS A 303 -26.16 -32.74 -14.83
C CYS A 303 -25.31 -33.35 -13.70
N ASN A 304 -24.94 -32.46 -12.77
CA ASN A 304 -24.53 -32.62 -11.37
C ASN A 304 -23.05 -33.02 -11.18
N THR A 305 -22.29 -32.42 -10.26
CA THR A 305 -22.59 -31.60 -9.05
C THR A 305 -21.34 -30.80 -8.69
#